data_AF-A0A0F8ZNS2-F1
#
_entry.id   AF-A0A0F8ZNS2-F1
#
_cell.length_a   1.000
_cell.length_b   1.000
_cell.length_c   1.000
_cell.angle_alpha   90.00
_cell.angle_beta   90.00
_cell.angle_gamma   90.00
#
_symmetry.space_group_name_H-M   'P 1'
#
loop_
_entity.id
_entity.type
_entity.pdbx_description
1 polymer ?
#
loop_
_entity_poly.entity_id
_entity_poly.type
_entity_poly.pdbx_seq_one_letter_code
_entity_poly.pdbx_strand_id
1 'polypeptide(L)'
;MWTYDWPDRPGYYWFYGYPHGPAYYDPQISFIRVFEGKNEQLYFVGGSQFMYEVEAQGVWMPAVVPAISELLDIEIKNDWQMEE
;
A
#
# COMPACT_ATOMS: atom_id res chain seq x y z
N MET A 1 13.51 -0.84 -13.68
CA MET A 1 14.15 0.43 -13.27
C MET A 1 13.64 0.72 -11.88
N TRP A 2 14.53 0.88 -10.89
CA TRP A 2 14.14 1.28 -9.54
C TRP A 2 13.76 2.76 -9.59
N THR A 3 12.58 3.13 -9.07
CA THR A 3 12.02 4.47 -9.22
C THR A 3 12.28 5.29 -7.95
N TYR A 4 12.77 6.51 -8.09
CA TYR A 4 12.86 7.44 -6.94
C TYR A 4 11.56 8.20 -6.73
N ASP A 5 10.62 8.11 -7.67
CA ASP A 5 9.41 8.92 -7.67
C ASP A 5 8.42 8.36 -6.65
N TRP A 6 8.15 9.17 -5.63
CA TRP A 6 7.13 8.91 -4.63
C TRP A 6 5.73 9.13 -5.23
N PRO A 7 4.71 8.42 -4.72
CA PRO A 7 3.32 8.72 -5.07
C PRO A 7 2.98 10.19 -4.80
N ASP A 8 2.32 10.84 -5.77
CA ASP A 8 1.89 12.24 -5.70
C ASP A 8 0.42 12.41 -5.28
N ARG A 9 -0.27 11.29 -4.98
CA ARG A 9 -1.69 11.26 -4.66
C ARG A 9 -2.00 10.32 -3.49
N PRO A 10 -3.02 10.62 -2.67
CA PRO A 10 -3.55 9.70 -1.69
C PRO A 10 -4.04 8.39 -2.33
N GLY A 11 -3.89 7.28 -1.62
CA GLY A 11 -4.31 5.97 -2.08
C GLY A 11 -3.66 4.82 -1.32
N TYR A 12 -3.79 3.62 -1.88
CA TYR A 12 -3.08 2.43 -1.41
C TYR A 12 -2.07 2.02 -2.47
N TYR A 13 -0.88 1.63 -2.03
CA TYR A 13 0.22 1.29 -2.90
C TYR A 13 0.95 0.06 -2.38
N TRP A 14 1.40 -0.77 -3.30
CA TRP A 14 2.46 -1.74 -3.05
C TRP A 14 3.81 -1.03 -3.21
N PHE A 15 4.64 -1.13 -2.19
CA PHE A 15 6.04 -0.75 -2.25
C PHE A 15 6.90 -2.01 -2.27
N TYR A 16 7.75 -2.17 -3.28
CA TYR A 16 8.80 -3.18 -3.27
C TYR A 16 10.17 -2.51 -3.23
N GLY A 17 10.90 -2.67 -2.13
CA GLY A 17 12.20 -2.05 -1.97
C GLY A 17 12.72 -2.11 -0.55
N TYR A 18 13.59 -1.18 -0.19
CA TYR A 18 14.22 -1.10 1.12
C TYR A 18 13.54 -0.02 1.97
N PRO A 19 12.56 -0.35 2.82
CA PRO A 19 11.81 0.65 3.57
C PRO A 19 12.62 1.38 4.66
N HIS A 20 13.76 0.82 5.05
CA HIS A 20 14.65 1.32 6.12
C HIS A 20 16.12 1.40 5.65
N GLY A 21 16.31 1.61 4.35
CA GLY A 21 17.61 1.79 3.73
C GLY A 21 18.26 0.49 3.24
N PRO A 22 18.99 0.53 2.13
CA PRO A 22 19.63 -0.65 1.53
C PRO A 22 20.82 -1.17 2.33
N ALA A 23 21.35 -0.37 3.27
CA ALA A 23 22.51 -0.74 4.07
C ALA A 23 22.20 -1.78 5.17
N TYR A 24 20.92 -2.00 5.48
CA TYR A 24 20.53 -2.76 6.67
C TYR A 24 19.64 -3.98 6.40
N TYR A 25 18.97 -4.09 5.23
CA TYR A 25 17.96 -5.13 5.00
C TYR A 25 17.86 -5.56 3.53
N ASP A 26 17.31 -6.76 3.32
CA ASP A 26 16.81 -7.24 2.02
C ASP A 26 15.57 -6.45 1.59
N PRO A 27 15.28 -6.37 0.27
CA PRO A 27 14.08 -5.68 -0.20
C PRO A 27 12.81 -6.44 0.23
N GLN A 28 11.80 -5.70 0.66
CA GLN A 28 10.53 -6.22 1.15
C GLN A 28 9.37 -5.65 0.34
N ILE A 29 8.29 -6.44 0.24
CA ILE A 29 7.00 -5.95 -0.25
C ILE A 29 6.21 -5.46 0.95
N SER A 30 5.80 -4.19 0.90
CA SER A 30 5.00 -3.54 1.93
C SER A 30 3.72 -2.99 1.33
N PHE A 31 2.61 -3.20 2.04
CA PHE A 31 1.33 -2.57 1.72
C PHE A 31 1.25 -1.21 2.43
N ILE A 32 1.22 -0.13 1.65
CA ILE A 32 1.35 1.24 2.16
C ILE A 32 0.06 2.01 1.89
N ARG A 33 -0.44 2.70 2.91
CA ARG A 33 -1.47 3.73 2.76
C ARG A 33 -0.81 5.10 2.65
N VAL A 34 -1.18 5.83 1.60
CA VAL A 34 -0.80 7.22 1.36
C VAL A 34 -2.01 8.10 1.61
N PHE A 35 -1.87 9.11 2.46
CA PHE A 35 -2.95 10.06 2.73
C PHE A 35 -2.43 11.49 2.84
N GLU A 36 -3.28 12.44 2.49
CA GLU A 36 -2.99 13.87 2.57
C GLU A 36 -3.37 14.41 3.95
N GLY A 37 -2.44 15.11 4.59
CA GLY A 37 -2.70 15.83 5.85
C GLY A 37 -3.24 17.24 5.63
N LYS A 38 -3.42 18.00 6.72
CA LYS A 38 -4.03 19.34 6.70
C LYS A 38 -3.26 20.40 5.89
N ASN A 39 -2.01 20.15 5.55
CA ASN A 39 -1.14 21.09 4.82
C ASN A 39 -0.75 20.56 3.43
N GLU A 40 -1.57 19.70 2.82
CA GLU A 40 -1.30 19.08 1.51
C GLU A 40 -0.06 18.15 1.49
N GLN A 41 0.55 17.91 2.66
CA GLN A 41 1.67 16.97 2.82
C GLN A 41 1.14 15.53 2.77
N LEU A 42 1.78 14.69 1.96
CA LEU A 42 1.52 13.26 1.92
C LEU A 42 2.25 12.54 3.06
N TYR A 43 1.54 11.58 3.67
CA TYR A 43 2.04 10.69 4.70
C TYR A 43 1.94 9.25 4.21
N PHE A 44 2.98 8.46 4.48
CA PHE A 44 3.14 7.08 4.02
C PHE A 44 3.18 6.15 5.24
N VAL A 45 2.20 5.25 5.36
CA VAL A 45 2.09 4.34 6.51
C VAL A 45 2.01 2.90 6.05
N GLY A 46 2.98 2.08 6.50
CA GLY A 46 3.06 0.64 6.24
C GLY A 46 3.22 -0.14 7.53
N GLY A 47 2.50 -1.26 7.70
CA GLY A 47 2.63 -2.10 8.91
C GLY A 47 2.43 -1.35 10.24
N SER A 48 1.58 -0.32 10.25
CA SER A 48 1.35 0.59 11.39
C SER A 48 2.52 1.51 11.75
N GLN A 49 3.51 1.67 10.88
CA GLN A 49 4.64 2.58 11.06
C GLN A 49 4.71 3.60 9.92
N PHE A 50 5.30 4.76 10.20
CA PHE A 50 5.59 5.77 9.19
C PHE A 50 6.78 5.35 8.33
N MET A 51 6.71 5.69 7.05
CA MET A 51 7.78 5.52 6.08
C MET A 51 8.27 6.91 5.65
N TYR A 52 9.58 7.13 5.73
CA TYR A 52 10.19 8.43 5.42
C TYR A 52 10.94 8.40 4.09
N GLU A 53 10.88 9.51 3.36
CA GLU A 53 11.42 9.56 1.99
C GLU A 53 12.91 9.26 1.90
N VAL A 54 13.66 9.85 2.82
CA VAL A 54 15.14 9.73 2.88
C VAL A 54 15.61 8.33 3.26
N GLU A 55 14.72 7.49 3.78
CA GLU A 55 15.05 6.16 4.29
C GLU A 55 14.70 5.06 3.29
N ALA A 56 14.01 5.37 2.19
CA ALA A 56 13.48 4.36 1.30
C ALA A 56 13.94 4.46 -0.16
N GLN A 57 14.18 3.28 -0.75
CA GLN A 57 14.48 3.14 -2.18
C GLN A 57 13.74 1.91 -2.71
N GLY A 58 12.96 2.06 -3.78
CA GLY A 58 12.13 0.96 -4.27
C GLY A 58 11.31 1.27 -5.51
N VAL A 59 10.22 0.54 -5.67
CA VAL A 59 9.24 0.74 -6.74
C VAL A 59 7.86 0.80 -6.12
N TRP A 60 7.11 1.82 -6.51
CA TRP A 60 5.72 2.03 -6.09
C TRP A 60 4.77 1.56 -7.18
N MET A 61 3.71 0.85 -6.77
CA MET A 61 2.64 0.41 -7.66
C MET A 61 1.30 0.71 -7.00
N PRO A 62 0.33 1.36 -7.68
CA PRO A 62 -1.01 1.52 -7.16
C PRO A 62 -1.61 0.15 -6.80
N ALA A 63 -2.17 0.04 -5.61
CA ALA A 63 -2.86 -1.16 -5.16
C ALA A 63 -4.37 -0.99 -5.35
N VAL A 64 -5.00 -2.01 -5.93
CA VAL A 64 -6.45 -2.11 -5.93
C VAL A 64 -6.85 -2.76 -4.60
N VAL A 65 -7.52 -1.98 -3.76
CA VAL A 65 -8.15 -2.50 -2.55
C VAL A 65 -9.62 -2.69 -2.86
N PRO A 66 -10.16 -3.90 -2.74
CA PRO A 66 -11.59 -4.12 -2.90
C PRO A 66 -12.34 -3.21 -1.95
N ALA A 67 -13.38 -2.55 -2.43
CA ALA A 67 -14.27 -1.84 -1.53
C ALA A 67 -14.93 -2.86 -0.59
N ILE A 68 -15.21 -2.47 0.65
CA ILE A 68 -15.89 -3.33 1.63
C ILE A 68 -17.22 -3.88 1.06
N SER A 69 -17.93 -3.08 0.25
CA SER A 69 -19.14 -3.53 -0.47
C SER A 69 -18.87 -4.69 -1.43
N GLU A 70 -17.74 -4.66 -2.14
CA GLU A 70 -17.35 -5.74 -3.07
C GLU A 70 -16.98 -7.03 -2.33
N LEU A 71 -16.44 -6.91 -1.11
CA LEU A 71 -16.15 -8.07 -0.25
C LEU A 71 -17.43 -8.72 0.28
N LEU A 72 -18.40 -7.92 0.72
CA LEU A 72 -19.69 -8.41 1.20
C LEU A 72 -20.50 -9.10 0.10
N ASP A 73 -20.43 -8.61 -1.14
CA ASP A 73 -21.08 -9.25 -2.29
C ASP A 73 -20.46 -10.62 -2.66
N ILE A 74 -19.18 -10.85 -2.35
CA ILE A 74 -18.52 -12.15 -2.54
C ILE A 74 -19.00 -13.14 -1.47
N GLU A 75 -19.11 -12.71 -0.21
CA GLU A 75 -19.57 -13.56 0.90
C GLU A 75 -21.03 -13.96 0.71
N ILE A 76 -21.89 -13.02 0.32
CA ILE A 76 -23.30 -13.29 -0.01
C ILE A 76 -23.43 -14.19 -1.24
N LYS A 77 -22.50 -14.20 -2.20
CA LYS A 77 -22.61 -15.16 -3.33
C LYS A 77 -22.19 -16.57 -2.96
N ASN A 78 -21.27 -16.74 -2.01
CA ASN A 78 -20.78 -18.05 -1.59
C ASN A 78 -21.75 -18.75 -0.62
N ASP A 79 -22.53 -18.00 0.16
CA ASP A 79 -23.52 -18.57 1.10
C ASP A 79 -24.77 -19.15 0.41
N TRP A 80 -25.04 -18.79 -0.85
CA TRP A 80 -26.23 -19.23 -1.59
C TRP A 80 -25.97 -20.37 -2.59
N GLN A 81 -24.76 -20.94 -2.60
CA GLN A 81 -24.41 -22.10 -3.44
C GLN A 81 -24.31 -23.42 -2.68
N MET A 82 -24.74 -23.45 -1.42
CA MET A 82 -24.75 -24.64 -0.56
C MET A 82 -26.18 -25.16 -0.34
N GLU A 83 -26.98 -25.31 -1.40
CA GLU A 83 -28.21 -26.12 -1.35
C GLU A 83 -28.71 -26.43 -2.78
N GLU A 84 -28.34 -27.60 -3.30
CA GLU A 84 -29.14 -28.43 -4.21
C GLU A 84 -28.69 -29.90 -4.15
#